data_AF-A0A182VIA2-F1
#
_entry.id   AF-A0A182VIA2-F1
#
_cell.length_a   1.000
_cell.length_b   1.000
_cell.length_c   1.000
_cell.angle_alpha   90.00
_cell.angle_beta   90.00
_cell.angle_gamma   90.00
#
_symmetry.space_group_name_H-M   'P 1'
#
loop_
_entity.id
_entity.type
_entity.pdbx_description
1 polymer ?
#
loop_
_entity_poly.entity_id
_entity_poly.type
_entity_poly.pdbx_seq_one_letter_code
_entity_poly.pdbx_strand_id
1 'polypeptide(L)'
;MLRIAAAALLRSSRGYCTSKHGSSQGRISPSLIDIAPEVRDALRHTPQSVVALESTIITHGMPYPHNLDTALEVEQIVRQQGAVPATIAIVGGRIKVGLAVEQLRLLARADSGTQAVKTSRRDMAFVMATGRNGGTTVAGTLLVADAVGIRIFATGGIGGVHREGERTMDVSADLIELGRCPVAVVSSGVKSILDIPRTLEYLETQGVCVTTYGSEDCEFPAFYTRSSGSKAAYNLTSATDAAKMVHMNRALGLRSGIVIGVPIPERYAMDSTEMNAVIAQALGDADRKGIYGKEVTPFILSAVSQLTRGKSLESNMALIKNNARVAAEIAVELARIENGSSTPVNHSNNAKVDANGVGAPVS
;
A
#
# COMPACT_ATOMS: atom_id res chain seq x y z
N MET A 1 -56.60 -5.71 28.38
CA MET A 1 -55.90 -5.31 27.15
C MET A 1 -54.60 -4.62 27.53
N LEU A 2 -53.53 -5.09 26.90
CA LEU A 2 -52.09 -4.80 27.01
C LEU A 2 -51.61 -3.59 27.84
N ARG A 3 -50.75 -3.89 28.82
CA ARG A 3 -49.63 -3.03 29.26
C ARG A 3 -48.53 -3.09 28.20
N ILE A 4 -48.01 -1.95 27.75
CA ILE A 4 -46.71 -1.89 27.06
C ILE A 4 -45.83 -0.89 27.81
N ALA A 5 -44.75 -1.43 28.37
CA ALA A 5 -43.68 -0.70 29.02
C ALA A 5 -42.77 -0.04 27.99
N ALA A 6 -42.43 1.23 28.20
CA ALA A 6 -41.39 1.91 27.46
C ALA A 6 -40.02 1.47 28.02
N ALA A 7 -39.37 0.52 27.32
CA ALA A 7 -38.02 0.10 27.63
C ALA A 7 -37.02 1.06 26.97
N ALA A 8 -36.21 1.72 27.80
CA ALA A 8 -35.07 2.53 27.42
C ALA A 8 -34.01 1.68 26.68
N LEU A 9 -33.80 1.96 25.40
CA LEU A 9 -32.68 1.43 24.62
C LEU A 9 -31.41 2.23 24.95
N LEU A 10 -30.76 1.86 26.04
CA LEU A 10 -29.37 2.18 26.32
C LEU A 10 -28.50 1.52 25.25
N ARG A 11 -28.10 2.28 24.22
CA ARG A 11 -27.03 1.87 23.31
C ARG A 11 -25.72 1.87 24.09
N SER A 12 -25.23 0.67 24.36
CA SER A 12 -23.88 0.39 24.84
C SER A 12 -22.84 0.94 23.85
N SER A 13 -22.34 2.14 24.13
CA SER A 13 -21.09 2.66 23.56
C SER A 13 -20.00 2.59 24.63
N ARG A 14 -19.44 1.39 24.82
CA ARG A 14 -18.19 1.12 25.53
C ARG A 14 -17.36 0.23 24.61
N GLY A 15 -16.09 0.43 24.31
CA GLY A 15 -15.11 1.46 24.62
C GLY A 15 -13.89 0.96 23.84
N TYR A 16 -13.49 1.67 22.79
CA TYR A 16 -12.26 1.32 22.08
C TYR A 16 -11.09 1.54 23.03
N CYS A 17 -10.12 0.62 23.05
CA CYS A 17 -8.87 0.75 23.82
C CYS A 17 -8.28 2.16 23.66
N THR A 18 -8.56 3.03 24.63
CA THR A 18 -7.84 4.28 24.78
C THR A 18 -6.58 3.93 25.55
N SER A 19 -5.49 3.66 24.85
CA SER A 19 -4.17 3.82 25.46
C SER A 19 -4.10 5.26 25.96
N LYS A 20 -4.02 5.42 27.28
CA LYS A 20 -4.06 6.71 27.99
C LYS A 20 -2.74 7.49 27.88
N HIS A 21 -1.97 7.33 26.81
CA HIS A 21 -0.70 8.02 26.61
C HIS A 21 -0.63 8.65 25.21
N GLY A 22 -0.55 9.99 25.16
CA GLY A 22 -0.15 10.78 23.98
C GLY A 22 -1.28 11.47 23.22
N SER A 23 -1.42 12.78 23.46
CA SER A 23 -2.06 13.84 22.65
C SER A 23 -3.25 13.51 21.71
N SER A 24 -4.36 14.22 21.95
CA SER A 24 -5.57 14.30 21.12
C SER A 24 -5.38 15.06 19.79
N GLN A 25 -4.25 14.89 19.09
CA GLN A 25 -4.04 15.54 17.79
C GLN A 25 -4.53 14.65 16.63
N GLY A 26 -5.50 15.16 15.86
CA GLY A 26 -5.71 14.75 14.47
C GLY A 26 -6.46 13.45 14.19
N ARG A 27 -7.22 12.87 15.14
CA ARG A 27 -8.00 11.64 14.85
C ARG A 27 -9.28 11.96 14.10
N ILE A 28 -9.52 11.26 12.98
CA ILE A 28 -10.80 11.26 12.27
C ILE A 28 -11.90 10.83 13.24
N SER A 29 -13.04 11.52 13.23
CA SER A 29 -14.20 11.14 14.07
C SER A 29 -14.61 9.69 13.79
N PRO A 30 -14.70 8.80 14.79
CA PRO A 30 -15.10 7.40 14.59
C PRO A 30 -16.47 7.27 13.92
N SER A 31 -17.35 8.27 14.10
CA SER A 31 -18.66 8.32 13.45
C SER A 31 -18.57 8.41 11.93
N LEU A 32 -17.43 8.77 11.34
CA LEU A 32 -17.19 8.92 9.90
C LEU A 32 -16.62 7.66 9.23
N ILE A 33 -16.22 6.66 10.02
CA ILE A 33 -15.51 5.46 9.55
C ILE A 33 -16.38 4.22 9.76
N ASP A 34 -16.58 3.46 8.70
CA ASP A 34 -17.20 2.14 8.73
C ASP A 34 -16.14 1.06 8.54
N ILE A 35 -15.84 0.33 9.61
CA ILE A 35 -14.87 -0.78 9.60
C ILE A 35 -15.63 -2.10 9.42
N ALA A 36 -15.23 -2.88 8.42
CA ALA A 36 -15.77 -4.21 8.15
C ALA A 36 -15.63 -5.13 9.38
N PRO A 37 -16.58 -6.07 9.62
CA PRO A 37 -16.55 -6.92 10.81
C PRO A 37 -15.23 -7.67 11.02
N GLU A 38 -14.69 -8.26 9.96
CA GLU A 38 -13.42 -8.99 9.99
C GLU A 38 -12.23 -8.08 10.39
N VAL A 39 -12.09 -6.94 9.72
CA VAL A 39 -11.02 -5.97 10.02
C VAL A 39 -11.16 -5.42 11.44
N ARG A 40 -12.40 -5.15 11.88
CA ARG A 40 -12.68 -4.68 13.23
C ARG A 40 -12.27 -5.72 14.28
N ASP A 41 -12.47 -6.99 13.99
CA ASP A 41 -12.08 -8.07 14.89
C ASP A 41 -10.57 -8.21 14.98
N ALA A 42 -9.90 -8.23 13.83
CA ALA A 42 -8.44 -8.23 13.76
C ALA A 42 -7.83 -7.01 14.46
N LEU A 43 -8.38 -5.80 14.29
CA LEU A 43 -7.89 -4.61 15.00
C LEU A 43 -8.04 -4.69 16.52
N ARG A 44 -8.99 -5.49 17.04
CA ARG A 44 -9.15 -5.69 18.49
C ARG A 44 -8.20 -6.74 19.05
N HIS A 45 -7.97 -7.82 18.31
CA HIS A 45 -7.29 -9.01 18.83
C HIS A 45 -5.86 -9.16 18.30
N THR A 46 -5.60 -8.76 17.06
CA THR A 46 -4.34 -8.93 16.33
C THR A 46 -4.06 -7.73 15.39
N PRO A 47 -4.02 -6.48 15.89
CA PRO A 47 -3.91 -5.28 15.04
C PRO A 47 -2.64 -5.25 14.17
N GLN A 48 -1.61 -6.01 14.53
CA GLN A 48 -0.37 -6.18 13.77
C GLN A 48 -0.58 -6.94 12.46
N SER A 49 -1.59 -7.82 12.40
CA SER A 49 -1.86 -8.71 11.28
C SER A 49 -2.77 -8.09 10.20
N VAL A 50 -3.12 -6.81 10.33
CA VAL A 50 -3.96 -6.11 9.34
C VAL A 50 -3.07 -5.40 8.32
N VAL A 51 -3.32 -5.62 7.03
CA VAL A 51 -2.62 -4.96 5.91
C VAL A 51 -3.60 -4.03 5.20
N ALA A 52 -3.34 -2.72 5.27
CA ALA A 52 -4.09 -1.75 4.49
C ALA A 52 -3.78 -1.90 2.99
N LEU A 53 -4.77 -1.59 2.15
CA LEU A 53 -4.64 -1.52 0.69
C LEU A 53 -5.35 -0.25 0.20
N GLU A 54 -4.79 0.43 -0.81
CA GLU A 54 -5.40 1.65 -1.36
C GLU A 54 -6.40 1.36 -2.48
N SER A 55 -7.27 2.32 -2.77
CA SER A 55 -8.29 2.23 -3.83
C SER A 55 -8.02 3.12 -5.04
N THR A 56 -7.01 3.99 -5.02
CA THR A 56 -6.59 4.75 -6.22
C THR A 56 -6.07 3.82 -7.31
N ILE A 57 -5.32 2.78 -6.98
CA ILE A 57 -4.89 1.77 -7.96
C ILE A 57 -6.08 1.13 -8.70
N ILE A 58 -7.21 0.95 -8.01
CA ILE A 58 -8.44 0.37 -8.56
C ILE A 58 -9.16 1.37 -9.47
N THR A 59 -9.28 2.62 -9.02
CA THR A 59 -10.11 3.64 -9.67
C THR A 59 -9.39 4.41 -10.78
N HIS A 60 -8.06 4.58 -10.68
CA HIS A 60 -7.25 5.42 -11.57
C HIS A 60 -5.92 4.78 -11.99
N GLY A 61 -5.53 3.65 -11.40
CA GLY A 61 -4.23 3.02 -11.65
C GLY A 61 -4.24 1.92 -12.71
N MET A 62 -5.38 1.28 -12.93
CA MET A 62 -5.54 0.16 -13.87
C MET A 62 -6.91 0.24 -14.59
N PRO A 63 -6.99 -0.23 -15.85
CA PRO A 63 -8.26 -0.30 -16.57
C PRO A 63 -9.12 -1.47 -16.08
N TYR A 64 -10.44 -1.40 -16.30
CA TYR A 64 -11.35 -2.52 -16.13
C TYR A 64 -11.17 -3.57 -17.24
N PRO A 65 -11.25 -4.89 -16.96
CA PRO A 65 -11.53 -5.54 -15.67
C PRO A 65 -10.29 -5.74 -14.78
N HIS A 66 -9.08 -5.50 -15.30
CA HIS A 66 -7.82 -5.79 -14.60
C HIS A 66 -7.72 -5.12 -13.22
N ASN A 67 -8.29 -3.92 -13.05
CA ASN A 67 -8.36 -3.24 -11.76
C ASN A 67 -9.12 -4.04 -10.68
N LEU A 68 -10.29 -4.59 -11.02
CA LEU A 68 -11.11 -5.40 -10.11
C LEU A 68 -10.44 -6.74 -9.81
N ASP A 69 -10.00 -7.44 -10.87
CA ASP A 69 -9.39 -8.76 -10.74
C ASP A 69 -8.12 -8.66 -9.87
N THR A 70 -7.28 -7.66 -10.13
CA THR A 70 -6.07 -7.43 -9.32
C THR A 70 -6.40 -7.11 -7.88
N ALA A 71 -7.41 -6.28 -7.60
CA ALA A 71 -7.79 -5.95 -6.23
C ALA A 71 -8.23 -7.20 -5.44
N LEU A 72 -9.06 -8.06 -6.06
CA LEU A 72 -9.52 -9.31 -5.46
C LEU A 72 -8.36 -10.29 -5.23
N GLU A 73 -7.46 -10.44 -6.20
CA GLU A 73 -6.28 -11.29 -6.07
C GLU A 73 -5.33 -10.80 -4.98
N VAL A 74 -5.14 -9.48 -4.86
CA VAL A 74 -4.31 -8.88 -3.82
C VAL A 74 -4.90 -9.12 -2.43
N GLU A 75 -6.21 -8.95 -2.22
CA GLU A 75 -6.85 -9.31 -0.96
C GLU A 75 -6.67 -10.81 -0.66
N GLN A 76 -6.80 -11.67 -1.66
CA GLN A 76 -6.62 -13.11 -1.50
C GLN A 76 -5.19 -13.50 -1.13
N ILE A 77 -4.17 -12.85 -1.71
CA ILE A 77 -2.76 -13.07 -1.36
C ILE A 77 -2.52 -12.72 0.11
N VAL A 78 -3.02 -11.58 0.58
CA VAL A 78 -2.88 -11.18 1.99
C VAL A 78 -3.49 -12.24 2.91
N ARG A 79 -4.68 -12.75 2.57
CA ARG A 79 -5.35 -13.83 3.32
C ARG A 79 -4.55 -15.13 3.35
N GLN A 80 -4.00 -15.53 2.20
CA GLN A 80 -3.20 -16.76 2.07
C GLN A 80 -1.94 -16.72 2.94
N GLN A 81 -1.37 -15.53 3.15
CA GLN A 81 -0.23 -15.34 4.04
C GLN A 81 -0.61 -15.24 5.53
N GLY A 82 -1.89 -15.36 5.89
CA GLY A 82 -2.34 -15.34 7.29
C GLY A 82 -2.61 -13.94 7.86
N ALA A 83 -2.64 -12.91 7.01
CA ALA A 83 -3.00 -11.54 7.39
C ALA A 83 -4.42 -11.19 6.95
N VAL A 84 -4.97 -10.09 7.48
CA VAL A 84 -6.30 -9.59 7.16
C VAL A 84 -6.19 -8.37 6.24
N PRO A 85 -6.68 -8.44 4.99
CA PRO A 85 -6.68 -7.29 4.09
C PRO A 85 -7.72 -6.24 4.51
N ALA A 86 -7.35 -4.98 4.40
CA ALA A 86 -8.24 -3.85 4.64
C ALA A 86 -8.11 -2.85 3.48
N THR A 87 -8.81 -3.10 2.37
CA THR A 87 -8.94 -2.10 1.30
C THR A 87 -9.70 -0.89 1.82
N ILE A 88 -9.10 0.29 1.65
CA ILE A 88 -9.63 1.57 2.14
C ILE A 88 -10.12 2.41 0.96
N ALA A 89 -11.31 2.98 1.10
CA ALA A 89 -11.90 3.90 0.13
C ALA A 89 -12.93 4.82 0.80
N ILE A 90 -13.48 5.76 0.02
CA ILE A 90 -14.71 6.48 0.38
C ILE A 90 -15.83 5.98 -0.53
N VAL A 91 -16.94 5.55 0.07
CA VAL A 91 -18.14 5.07 -0.65
C VAL A 91 -19.36 5.81 -0.11
N GLY A 92 -20.05 6.58 -0.95
CA GLY A 92 -21.20 7.37 -0.55
C GLY A 92 -20.88 8.40 0.55
N GLY A 93 -19.71 9.03 0.49
CA GLY A 93 -19.23 9.99 1.50
C GLY A 93 -18.80 9.38 2.84
N ARG A 94 -18.72 8.05 2.95
CA ARG A 94 -18.28 7.32 4.14
C ARG A 94 -16.91 6.72 3.94
N ILE A 95 -16.00 6.86 4.90
CA ILE A 95 -14.73 6.13 4.90
C ILE A 95 -15.04 4.66 5.18
N LYS A 96 -14.61 3.76 4.30
CA LYS A 96 -14.72 2.32 4.46
C LYS A 96 -13.34 1.72 4.69
N VAL A 97 -13.23 0.84 5.68
CA VAL A 97 -12.00 0.08 5.98
C VAL A 97 -12.33 -1.41 5.91
N GLY A 98 -11.84 -2.06 4.86
CA GLY A 98 -12.33 -3.36 4.41
C GLY A 98 -13.55 -3.19 3.51
N LEU A 99 -13.39 -3.44 2.22
CA LEU A 99 -14.47 -3.32 1.24
C LEU A 99 -15.14 -4.67 1.00
N ALA A 100 -16.45 -4.65 0.78
CA ALA A 100 -17.15 -5.78 0.18
C ALA A 100 -16.84 -5.86 -1.32
N VAL A 101 -16.96 -7.07 -1.90
CA VAL A 101 -16.76 -7.30 -3.35
C VAL A 101 -17.61 -6.37 -4.21
N GLU A 102 -18.85 -6.09 -3.81
CA GLU A 102 -19.72 -5.16 -4.55
C GLU A 102 -19.22 -3.71 -4.50
N GLN A 103 -18.57 -3.30 -3.41
CA GLN A 103 -17.96 -1.98 -3.32
C GLN A 103 -16.68 -1.88 -4.16
N LEU A 104 -15.88 -2.95 -4.21
CA LEU A 104 -14.75 -3.04 -5.14
C LEU A 104 -15.21 -2.95 -6.60
N ARG A 105 -16.26 -3.70 -6.96
CA ARG A 105 -16.87 -3.68 -8.30
C ARG A 105 -17.42 -2.30 -8.66
N LEU A 106 -18.09 -1.62 -7.71
CA LEU A 106 -18.56 -0.25 -7.88
C LEU A 106 -17.41 0.72 -8.19
N LEU A 107 -16.30 0.64 -7.44
CA LEU A 107 -15.15 1.52 -7.63
C LEU A 107 -14.37 1.21 -8.92
N ALA A 108 -14.36 -0.04 -9.36
CA ALA A 108 -13.64 -0.46 -10.56
C ALA A 108 -14.34 -0.04 -11.88
N ARG A 109 -15.65 0.21 -11.86
CA ARG A 109 -16.45 0.54 -13.05
C ARG A 109 -16.63 2.05 -13.23
N ALA A 110 -15.74 2.65 -14.03
CA ALA A 110 -15.79 4.08 -14.36
C ALA A 110 -17.02 4.48 -15.19
N ASP A 111 -17.62 3.54 -15.90
CA ASP A 111 -18.79 3.70 -16.78
C ASP A 111 -20.14 3.70 -16.04
N SER A 112 -20.15 3.45 -14.72
CA SER A 112 -21.36 3.38 -13.89
C SER A 112 -22.06 4.73 -13.61
N GLY A 113 -21.65 5.82 -14.28
CA GLY A 113 -22.24 7.16 -14.11
C GLY A 113 -21.80 7.91 -12.84
N THR A 114 -20.99 7.30 -11.98
CA THR A 114 -20.36 7.94 -10.81
C THR A 114 -18.86 7.67 -10.76
N GLN A 115 -18.09 8.43 -11.55
CA GLN A 115 -16.63 8.34 -11.51
C GLN A 115 -16.11 8.69 -10.11
N ALA A 116 -15.37 7.76 -9.50
CA ALA A 116 -14.77 7.97 -8.20
C ALA A 116 -13.73 9.10 -8.27
N VAL A 117 -13.69 9.95 -7.25
CA VAL A 117 -12.71 11.03 -7.16
C VAL A 117 -11.36 10.46 -6.68
N LYS A 118 -10.26 10.74 -7.38
CA LYS A 118 -8.91 10.49 -6.83
C LYS A 118 -8.72 11.35 -5.58
N THR A 119 -8.63 10.71 -4.42
CA THR A 119 -8.81 11.36 -3.11
C THR A 119 -7.54 11.29 -2.29
N SER A 120 -6.78 12.39 -2.27
CA SER A 120 -5.68 12.61 -1.33
C SER A 120 -6.19 13.29 -0.06
N ARG A 121 -5.30 13.62 0.88
CA ARG A 121 -5.63 14.27 2.16
C ARG A 121 -6.54 15.49 1.98
N ARG A 122 -6.21 16.36 1.03
CA ARG A 122 -6.95 17.62 0.79
C ARG A 122 -8.36 17.40 0.23
N ASP A 123 -8.57 16.28 -0.43
CA ASP A 123 -9.82 16.00 -1.16
C ASP A 123 -10.86 15.34 -0.23
N MET A 124 -10.43 14.68 0.85
CA MET A 124 -11.29 13.87 1.71
C MET A 124 -12.52 14.63 2.23
N ALA A 125 -12.34 15.85 2.74
CA ALA A 125 -13.45 16.63 3.29
C ALA A 125 -14.54 16.90 2.23
N PHE A 126 -14.13 17.26 1.01
CA PHE A 126 -15.06 17.52 -0.10
C PHE A 126 -15.79 16.25 -0.54
N VAL A 127 -15.05 15.15 -0.74
CA VAL A 127 -15.64 13.87 -1.19
C VAL A 127 -16.63 13.34 -0.16
N MET A 128 -16.31 13.45 1.13
CA MET A 128 -17.20 13.05 2.22
C MET A 128 -18.44 13.94 2.33
N ALA A 129 -18.27 15.26 2.32
CA ALA A 129 -19.38 16.21 2.45
C ALA A 129 -20.38 16.13 1.29
N THR A 130 -19.91 15.76 0.09
CA THR A 130 -20.73 15.65 -1.11
C THR A 130 -21.31 14.25 -1.34
N GLY A 131 -21.11 13.32 -0.42
CA GLY A 131 -21.64 11.95 -0.56
C GLY A 131 -21.03 11.17 -1.72
N ARG A 132 -19.86 11.56 -2.23
CA ARG A 132 -19.23 10.98 -3.42
C ARG A 132 -18.44 9.71 -3.09
N ASN A 133 -18.15 8.93 -4.13
CA ASN A 133 -17.16 7.86 -4.07
C ASN A 133 -15.76 8.44 -4.28
N GLY A 134 -14.77 7.89 -3.60
CA GLY A 134 -13.38 8.32 -3.69
C GLY A 134 -12.41 7.15 -3.59
N GLY A 135 -11.52 7.06 -4.58
CA GLY A 135 -10.35 6.20 -4.49
C GLY A 135 -9.27 6.91 -3.68
N THR A 136 -8.92 6.38 -2.51
CA THR A 136 -7.89 6.98 -1.64
C THR A 136 -6.51 6.75 -2.24
N THR A 137 -5.67 7.79 -2.28
CA THR A 137 -4.26 7.65 -2.67
C THR A 137 -3.46 7.02 -1.52
N VAL A 138 -2.14 6.88 -1.67
CA VAL A 138 -1.23 6.52 -0.58
C VAL A 138 -1.43 7.46 0.62
N ALA A 139 -1.40 8.79 0.44
CA ALA A 139 -1.68 9.75 1.51
C ALA A 139 -3.07 9.57 2.16
N GLY A 140 -4.13 9.45 1.35
CA GLY A 140 -5.48 9.25 1.90
C GLY A 140 -5.61 7.95 2.70
N THR A 141 -4.96 6.90 2.23
CA THR A 141 -4.95 5.57 2.86
C THR A 141 -4.13 5.57 4.15
N LEU A 142 -2.95 6.20 4.15
CA LEU A 142 -2.11 6.39 5.34
C LEU A 142 -2.85 7.10 6.47
N LEU A 143 -3.53 8.21 6.14
CA LEU A 143 -4.30 8.97 7.12
C LEU A 143 -5.38 8.11 7.80
N VAL A 144 -6.10 7.30 7.03
CA VAL A 144 -7.14 6.42 7.57
C VAL A 144 -6.53 5.25 8.33
N ALA A 145 -5.48 4.63 7.79
CA ALA A 145 -4.78 3.50 8.40
C ALA A 145 -4.23 3.86 9.80
N ASP A 146 -3.52 4.99 9.93
CA ASP A 146 -3.05 5.51 11.23
C ASP A 146 -4.22 5.78 12.18
N ALA A 147 -5.29 6.41 11.67
CA ALA A 147 -6.47 6.74 12.48
C ALA A 147 -7.19 5.52 13.08
N VAL A 148 -7.15 4.37 12.40
CA VAL A 148 -7.75 3.10 12.89
C VAL A 148 -6.74 2.13 13.50
N GLY A 149 -5.45 2.47 13.48
CA GLY A 149 -4.37 1.68 14.11
C GLY A 149 -3.78 0.56 13.25
N ILE A 150 -3.99 0.57 11.93
CA ILE A 150 -3.30 -0.34 11.00
C ILE A 150 -1.85 0.13 10.83
N ARG A 151 -0.90 -0.82 10.84
CA ARG A 151 0.54 -0.51 10.90
C ARG A 151 1.29 -0.83 9.61
N ILE A 152 0.73 -1.67 8.76
CA ILE A 152 1.33 -2.09 7.50
C ILE A 152 0.38 -1.74 6.35
N PHE A 153 0.91 -1.18 5.27
CA PHE A 153 0.19 -0.79 4.06
C PHE A 153 0.95 -1.29 2.84
N ALA A 154 0.29 -2.01 1.93
CA ALA A 154 0.84 -2.39 0.63
C ALA A 154 0.27 -1.53 -0.50
N THR A 155 1.16 -1.05 -1.38
CA THR A 155 0.80 -0.34 -2.62
C THR A 155 1.74 -0.72 -3.75
N GLY A 156 1.42 -0.30 -4.98
CA GLY A 156 2.29 -0.58 -6.13
C GLY A 156 3.57 0.21 -6.03
N GLY A 157 3.44 1.53 -5.94
CA GLY A 157 4.56 2.46 -5.82
C GLY A 157 4.05 3.74 -5.18
N ILE A 158 4.84 4.38 -4.33
CA ILE A 158 4.46 5.67 -3.72
C ILE A 158 4.50 6.80 -4.76
N GLY A 159 3.77 7.88 -4.50
CA GLY A 159 4.06 9.16 -5.14
C GLY A 159 5.38 9.74 -4.64
N GLY A 160 5.80 10.86 -5.21
CA GLY A 160 7.11 11.44 -4.93
C GLY A 160 7.23 12.84 -5.50
N VAL A 161 8.46 13.31 -5.59
CA VAL A 161 8.79 14.55 -6.28
C VAL A 161 8.72 14.29 -7.78
N HIS A 162 7.94 15.07 -8.51
CA HIS A 162 7.89 14.95 -9.95
C HIS A 162 9.22 15.42 -10.59
N ARG A 163 9.48 15.00 -11.82
CA ARG A 163 10.62 15.52 -12.58
C ARG A 163 10.45 17.03 -12.76
N GLU A 164 11.56 17.77 -12.63
CA GLU A 164 11.58 19.24 -12.50
C GLU A 164 10.81 19.80 -11.28
N GLY A 165 10.56 18.97 -10.26
CA GLY A 165 9.84 19.35 -9.04
C GLY A 165 10.47 20.52 -8.27
N GLU A 166 11.77 20.75 -8.43
CA GLU A 166 12.50 21.90 -7.89
C GLU A 166 12.09 23.25 -8.54
N ARG A 167 11.49 23.22 -9.73
CA ARG A 167 10.96 24.39 -10.44
C ARG A 167 9.45 24.49 -10.31
N THR A 168 8.75 23.35 -10.46
CA THR A 168 7.28 23.30 -10.53
C THR A 168 6.63 23.21 -9.15
N MET A 169 7.37 22.77 -8.14
CA MET A 169 6.84 22.40 -6.82
C MET A 169 5.77 21.30 -6.88
N ASP A 170 5.74 20.50 -7.95
CA ASP A 170 4.84 19.33 -8.06
C ASP A 170 5.40 18.16 -7.23
N VAL A 171 4.99 18.13 -5.97
CA VAL A 171 5.42 17.14 -4.98
C VAL A 171 4.21 16.43 -4.41
N SER A 172 4.22 15.09 -4.44
CA SER A 172 3.12 14.30 -3.91
C SER A 172 2.92 14.53 -2.41
N ALA A 173 1.66 14.72 -2.01
CA ALA A 173 1.26 14.76 -0.59
C ALA A 173 1.56 13.45 0.16
N ASP A 174 1.84 12.35 -0.56
CA ASP A 174 2.27 11.09 0.04
C ASP A 174 3.53 11.26 0.91
N LEU A 175 4.47 12.12 0.50
CA LEU A 175 5.74 12.29 1.21
C LEU A 175 5.55 12.98 2.57
N ILE A 176 4.69 14.00 2.61
CA ILE A 176 4.34 14.68 3.85
C ILE A 176 3.52 13.75 4.75
N GLU A 177 2.63 12.94 4.18
CA GLU A 177 1.82 12.01 4.97
C GLU A 177 2.67 10.89 5.58
N LEU A 178 3.67 10.39 4.84
CA LEU A 178 4.69 9.47 5.36
C LEU A 178 5.44 10.09 6.55
N GLY A 179 5.71 11.40 6.56
CA GLY A 179 6.29 12.10 7.71
C GLY A 179 5.36 12.27 8.92
N ARG A 180 4.04 12.00 8.77
CA ARG A 180 3.01 12.22 9.81
C ARG A 180 2.42 10.95 10.39
N CYS A 181 2.42 9.87 9.59
CA CYS A 181 1.74 8.62 9.91
C CYS A 181 2.77 7.50 10.14
N PRO A 182 2.87 6.93 11.35
CA PRO A 182 3.75 5.81 11.67
C PRO A 182 3.22 4.48 11.14
N VAL A 183 3.11 4.38 9.81
CA VAL A 183 2.67 3.21 9.05
C VAL A 183 3.81 2.82 8.11
N ALA A 184 4.14 1.53 8.07
CA ALA A 184 5.12 1.01 7.13
C ALA A 184 4.46 0.75 5.78
N VAL A 185 5.00 1.35 4.73
CA VAL A 185 4.52 1.25 3.35
C VAL A 185 5.44 0.33 2.56
N VAL A 186 4.90 -0.81 2.17
CA VAL A 186 5.55 -1.77 1.28
C VAL A 186 5.18 -1.44 -0.15
N SER A 187 6.17 -1.15 -0.98
CA SER A 187 5.96 -0.74 -2.37
C SER A 187 7.14 -1.11 -3.24
N SER A 188 6.99 -1.09 -4.56
CA SER A 188 8.11 -1.25 -5.50
C SER A 188 8.86 0.06 -5.71
N GLY A 189 9.09 0.77 -4.62
CA GLY A 189 9.72 2.08 -4.58
C GLY A 189 8.77 3.20 -5.00
N VAL A 190 9.35 4.20 -5.65
CA VAL A 190 8.65 5.37 -6.17
C VAL A 190 8.23 5.10 -7.61
N LYS A 191 7.04 5.55 -8.04
CA LYS A 191 6.61 5.37 -9.44
C LYS A 191 7.67 5.92 -10.40
N SER A 192 8.04 5.14 -11.42
CA SER A 192 9.15 5.42 -12.36
C SER A 192 9.06 6.75 -13.13
N ILE A 193 7.86 7.34 -13.17
CA ILE A 193 7.58 8.64 -13.81
C ILE A 193 8.13 9.83 -13.02
N LEU A 194 8.58 9.60 -11.79
CA LEU A 194 8.99 10.61 -10.82
C LEU A 194 10.51 10.75 -10.75
N ASP A 195 10.98 11.73 -9.97
CA ASP A 195 12.39 11.92 -9.64
C ASP A 195 12.73 11.14 -8.37
N ILE A 196 13.34 9.97 -8.53
CA ILE A 196 13.67 9.07 -7.42
C ILE A 196 14.74 9.68 -6.50
N PRO A 197 15.90 10.17 -6.99
CA PRO A 197 16.89 10.81 -6.13
C PRO A 197 16.30 11.92 -5.27
N ARG A 198 15.54 12.85 -5.87
CA ARG A 198 14.94 13.96 -5.12
C ARG A 198 13.84 13.51 -4.16
N THR A 199 13.12 12.43 -4.50
CA THR A 199 12.15 11.84 -3.57
C THR A 199 12.82 11.26 -2.33
N LEU A 200 13.98 10.60 -2.47
CA LEU A 200 14.73 10.06 -1.33
C LEU A 200 15.24 11.19 -0.41
N GLU A 201 15.80 12.26 -0.97
CA GLU A 201 16.21 13.46 -0.21
C GLU A 201 15.04 14.12 0.53
N TYR A 202 13.87 14.19 -0.10
CA TYR A 202 12.67 14.72 0.54
C TYR A 202 12.21 13.84 1.71
N LEU A 203 12.25 12.51 1.54
CA LEU A 203 11.87 11.57 2.59
C LEU A 203 12.84 11.62 3.78
N GLU A 204 14.14 11.77 3.53
CA GLU A 204 15.12 12.04 4.57
C GLU A 204 14.75 13.30 5.36
N THR A 205 14.45 14.40 4.66
CA THR A 205 14.02 15.67 5.28
C THR A 205 12.74 15.51 6.12
N GLN A 206 11.82 14.63 5.72
CA GLN A 206 10.60 14.31 6.48
C GLN A 206 10.83 13.33 7.63
N GLY A 207 12.05 12.83 7.84
CA GLY A 207 12.37 11.85 8.88
C GLY A 207 11.77 10.46 8.59
N VAL A 208 11.50 10.14 7.33
CA VAL A 208 10.95 8.85 6.90
C VAL A 208 12.09 7.89 6.63
N CYS A 209 12.12 6.75 7.32
CA CYS A 209 13.12 5.72 7.06
C CYS A 209 12.82 5.02 5.73
N VAL A 210 13.79 4.99 4.83
CA VAL A 210 13.68 4.28 3.54
C VAL A 210 14.64 3.10 3.53
N THR A 211 14.12 1.91 3.23
CA THR A 211 14.89 0.68 3.12
C THR A 211 14.61 -0.04 1.81
N THR A 212 15.51 -0.92 1.41
CA THR A 212 15.23 -1.96 0.40
C THR A 212 14.89 -3.28 1.06
N TYR A 213 14.30 -4.20 0.29
CA TYR A 213 13.99 -5.55 0.73
C TYR A 213 14.62 -6.59 -0.20
N GLY A 214 15.62 -7.32 0.31
CA GLY A 214 16.36 -8.32 -0.45
C GLY A 214 17.17 -7.75 -1.61
N SER A 215 17.61 -6.48 -1.51
CA SER A 215 18.41 -5.82 -2.54
C SER A 215 19.86 -5.70 -2.09
N GLU A 216 20.77 -6.38 -2.78
CA GLU A 216 22.21 -6.23 -2.55
C GLU A 216 22.63 -4.76 -2.78
N ASP A 217 23.63 -4.28 -2.02
CA ASP A 217 24.12 -2.89 -2.07
C ASP A 217 23.10 -1.76 -1.80
N CYS A 218 21.94 -2.10 -1.23
CA CYS A 218 20.85 -1.16 -0.94
C CYS A 218 20.27 -0.48 -2.19
N GLU A 219 20.35 -1.13 -3.36
CA GLU A 219 19.84 -0.59 -4.62
C GLU A 219 18.31 -0.43 -4.56
N PHE A 220 17.83 0.81 -4.69
CA PHE A 220 16.42 1.15 -4.54
C PHE A 220 15.64 0.85 -5.81
N PRO A 221 14.46 0.19 -5.75
CA PRO A 221 13.70 -0.17 -6.94
C PRO A 221 12.98 1.04 -7.57
N ALA A 222 12.79 1.00 -8.89
CA ALA A 222 12.11 2.03 -9.67
C ALA A 222 10.84 1.48 -10.34
N PHE A 223 9.95 0.90 -9.53
CA PHE A 223 8.63 0.43 -9.95
C PHE A 223 8.67 -0.69 -11.00
N TYR A 224 8.78 -0.36 -12.29
CA TYR A 224 8.88 -1.34 -13.38
C TYR A 224 10.24 -2.02 -13.51
N THR A 225 11.28 -1.37 -12.99
CA THR A 225 12.66 -1.87 -13.04
C THR A 225 13.16 -2.16 -11.62
N ARG A 226 14.09 -3.10 -11.52
CA ARG A 226 14.64 -3.51 -10.22
C ARG A 226 15.66 -2.53 -9.65
N SER A 227 16.24 -1.70 -10.51
CA SER A 227 17.28 -0.72 -10.18
C SER A 227 16.85 0.68 -10.62
N SER A 228 17.09 1.66 -9.75
CA SER A 228 16.85 3.08 -9.97
C SER A 228 18.15 3.87 -10.22
N GLY A 229 19.31 3.26 -9.97
CA GLY A 229 20.59 3.95 -9.85
C GLY A 229 20.73 4.76 -8.55
N SER A 230 19.76 4.65 -7.64
CA SER A 230 19.76 5.29 -6.32
C SER A 230 19.79 4.24 -5.21
N LYS A 231 20.34 4.60 -4.05
CA LYS A 231 20.43 3.71 -2.89
C LYS A 231 19.50 4.15 -1.78
N ALA A 232 18.90 3.18 -1.09
CA ALA A 232 18.26 3.43 0.20
C ALA A 232 19.31 3.50 1.31
N ALA A 233 18.90 3.99 2.49
CA ALA A 233 19.78 4.09 3.65
C ALA A 233 20.16 2.69 4.19
N TYR A 234 19.25 1.72 4.11
CA TYR A 234 19.43 0.38 4.67
C TYR A 234 18.79 -0.69 3.78
N ASN A 235 19.25 -1.93 3.92
CA ASN A 235 18.64 -3.11 3.31
C ASN A 235 18.11 -4.07 4.37
N LEU A 236 16.92 -4.60 4.16
CA LEU A 236 16.29 -5.64 4.97
C LEU A 236 16.37 -6.96 4.21
N THR A 237 16.80 -8.02 4.86
CA THR A 237 16.98 -9.33 4.20
C THR A 237 15.82 -10.29 4.47
N SER A 238 14.91 -9.95 5.39
CA SER A 238 13.79 -10.81 5.77
C SER A 238 12.58 -10.03 6.29
N ALA A 239 11.41 -10.67 6.27
CA ALA A 239 10.19 -10.14 6.88
C ALA A 239 10.35 -9.92 8.39
N THR A 240 11.15 -10.76 9.05
CA THR A 240 11.49 -10.63 10.47
C THR A 240 12.25 -9.33 10.75
N ASP A 241 13.22 -8.96 9.91
CA ASP A 241 13.99 -7.73 10.11
C ASP A 241 13.14 -6.49 9.87
N ALA A 242 12.31 -6.53 8.83
CA ALA A 242 11.29 -5.51 8.60
C ALA A 242 10.34 -5.38 9.80
N ALA A 243 9.81 -6.47 10.31
CA ALA A 243 8.90 -6.47 11.46
C ALA A 243 9.57 -5.92 12.73
N LYS A 244 10.84 -6.29 13.02
CA LYS A 244 11.62 -5.71 14.12
C LYS A 244 11.77 -4.19 13.98
N MET A 245 12.04 -3.70 12.77
CA MET A 245 12.17 -2.27 12.51
C MET A 245 10.84 -1.54 12.73
N VAL A 246 9.72 -2.09 12.24
CA VAL A 246 8.37 -1.54 12.49
C VAL A 246 8.05 -1.52 13.99
N HIS A 247 8.38 -2.61 14.69
CA HIS A 247 8.22 -2.69 16.14
C HIS A 247 9.05 -1.63 16.87
N MET A 248 10.32 -1.41 16.50
CA MET A 248 11.18 -0.39 17.11
C MET A 248 10.77 1.03 16.79
N ASN A 249 10.35 1.33 15.55
CA ASN A 249 9.82 2.65 15.19
C ASN A 249 8.66 3.03 16.12
N ARG A 250 7.76 2.08 16.40
CA ARG A 250 6.67 2.26 17.35
C ARG A 250 7.14 2.35 18.80
N ALA A 251 8.07 1.50 19.24
CA ALA A 251 8.58 1.47 20.61
C ALA A 251 9.33 2.78 20.98
N LEU A 252 10.02 3.38 20.02
CA LEU A 252 10.67 4.69 20.15
C LEU A 252 9.66 5.86 20.13
N GLY A 253 8.39 5.61 19.81
CA GLY A 253 7.37 6.65 19.68
C GLY A 253 7.59 7.57 18.48
N LEU A 254 8.28 7.09 17.44
CA LEU A 254 8.48 7.87 16.21
C LEU A 254 7.13 8.11 15.52
N ARG A 255 6.94 9.31 15.00
CA ARG A 255 5.70 9.74 14.33
C ARG A 255 5.83 9.80 12.81
N SER A 256 6.86 9.16 12.26
CA SER A 256 7.10 8.99 10.83
C SER A 256 6.93 7.53 10.42
N GLY A 257 6.47 7.35 9.19
CA GLY A 257 6.34 6.05 8.54
C GLY A 257 7.68 5.49 8.08
N ILE A 258 7.59 4.36 7.40
CA ILE A 258 8.73 3.64 6.82
C ILE A 258 8.37 3.32 5.37
N VAL A 259 9.31 3.47 4.44
CA VAL A 259 9.17 2.97 3.08
C VAL A 259 10.06 1.74 2.91
N ILE A 260 9.45 0.60 2.60
CA ILE A 260 10.14 -0.65 2.30
C ILE A 260 10.04 -0.88 0.79
N GLY A 261 11.12 -0.62 0.09
CA GLY A 261 11.28 -0.80 -1.35
C GLY A 261 11.51 -2.27 -1.71
N VAL A 262 10.50 -2.91 -2.29
CA VAL A 262 10.52 -4.31 -2.74
C VAL A 262 10.70 -4.35 -4.25
N PRO A 263 11.83 -4.84 -4.77
CA PRO A 263 12.04 -4.97 -6.21
C PRO A 263 10.96 -5.85 -6.86
N ILE A 264 10.48 -5.43 -8.04
CA ILE A 264 9.59 -6.25 -8.88
C ILE A 264 10.23 -7.62 -9.16
N PRO A 265 9.48 -8.74 -9.17
CA PRO A 265 10.07 -10.03 -9.50
C PRO A 265 10.73 -10.03 -10.88
N GLU A 266 11.92 -10.64 -10.99
CA GLU A 266 12.79 -10.61 -12.19
C GLU A 266 12.03 -10.87 -13.49
N ARG A 267 11.18 -11.89 -13.51
CA ARG A 267 10.41 -12.30 -14.70
C ARG A 267 9.43 -11.25 -15.22
N TYR A 268 9.10 -10.24 -14.42
CA TYR A 268 8.20 -9.13 -14.78
C TYR A 268 8.92 -7.79 -14.84
N ALA A 269 10.23 -7.76 -14.56
CA ALA A 269 11.03 -6.55 -14.66
C ALA A 269 11.14 -6.11 -16.13
N MET A 270 11.05 -4.82 -16.36
CA MET A 270 11.28 -4.21 -17.67
C MET A 270 12.75 -3.77 -17.80
N ASP A 271 13.22 -3.62 -19.03
CA ASP A 271 14.54 -3.02 -19.28
C ASP A 271 14.54 -1.54 -18.89
N SER A 272 15.55 -1.10 -18.13
CA SER A 272 15.64 0.27 -17.62
C SER A 272 15.80 1.30 -18.74
N THR A 273 16.52 0.98 -19.80
CA THR A 273 16.76 1.90 -20.92
C THR A 273 15.48 2.09 -21.74
N GLU A 274 14.81 0.98 -22.08
CA GLU A 274 13.53 0.99 -22.77
C GLU A 274 12.47 1.76 -21.96
N MET A 275 12.35 1.46 -20.66
CA MET A 275 11.36 2.09 -19.80
C MET A 275 11.62 3.60 -19.66
N ASN A 276 12.88 4.02 -19.52
CA ASN A 276 13.23 5.45 -19.46
C ASN A 276 12.86 6.19 -20.75
N ALA A 277 13.08 5.58 -21.92
CA ALA A 277 12.70 6.17 -23.20
C ALA A 277 11.17 6.33 -23.31
N VAL A 278 10.41 5.29 -22.96
CA VAL A 278 8.93 5.33 -22.95
C VAL A 278 8.40 6.41 -22.00
N ILE A 279 8.97 6.53 -20.80
CA ILE A 279 8.55 7.54 -19.81
C ILE A 279 8.87 8.94 -20.30
N ALA A 280 10.07 9.17 -20.87
CA ALA A 280 10.44 10.46 -21.42
C ALA A 280 9.49 10.89 -22.55
N GLN A 281 9.10 9.96 -23.43
CA GLN A 281 8.10 10.22 -24.46
C GLN A 281 6.74 10.60 -23.86
N ALA A 282 6.24 9.83 -22.90
CA ALA A 282 4.95 10.05 -22.27
C ALA A 282 4.88 11.38 -21.48
N LEU A 283 5.99 11.78 -20.85
CA LEU A 283 6.12 13.09 -20.19
C LEU A 283 6.04 14.23 -21.21
N GLY A 284 6.78 14.14 -22.33
CA GLY A 284 6.70 15.13 -23.39
C GLY A 284 5.31 15.23 -24.04
N ASP A 285 4.56 14.12 -24.10
CA ASP A 285 3.16 14.12 -24.53
C ASP A 285 2.23 14.82 -23.52
N ALA A 286 2.46 14.65 -22.22
CA ALA A 286 1.69 15.31 -21.17
C ALA A 286 1.85 16.83 -21.23
N ASP A 287 3.10 17.29 -21.38
CA ASP A 287 3.44 18.72 -21.51
C ASP A 287 2.80 19.35 -22.74
N ARG A 288 2.91 18.70 -23.92
CA ARG A 288 2.28 19.17 -25.16
C ARG A 288 0.76 19.30 -25.04
N LYS A 289 0.13 18.46 -24.22
CA LYS A 289 -1.32 18.47 -23.98
C LYS A 289 -1.74 19.34 -22.79
N GLY A 290 -0.80 19.98 -22.09
CA GLY A 290 -1.08 20.82 -20.92
C GLY A 290 -1.71 20.06 -19.76
N ILE A 291 -1.32 18.80 -19.55
CA ILE A 291 -1.83 17.96 -18.45
C ILE A 291 -0.96 18.21 -17.22
N TYR A 292 -1.56 18.70 -16.13
CA TYR A 292 -0.85 19.09 -14.91
C TYR A 292 -1.49 18.56 -13.62
N GLY A 293 -0.71 18.56 -12.54
CA GLY A 293 -1.17 18.18 -11.20
C GLY A 293 -1.68 16.73 -11.13
N LYS A 294 -2.83 16.52 -10.47
CA LYS A 294 -3.30 15.17 -10.10
C LYS A 294 -3.64 14.26 -11.30
N GLU A 295 -3.82 14.84 -12.49
CA GLU A 295 -4.15 14.14 -13.74
C GLU A 295 -2.89 13.63 -14.50
N VAL A 296 -1.70 14.09 -14.12
CA VAL A 296 -0.43 13.69 -14.77
C VAL A 296 -0.15 12.20 -14.61
N THR A 297 -0.21 11.69 -13.37
CA THR A 297 0.10 10.27 -13.11
C THR A 297 -0.81 9.30 -13.87
N PRO A 298 -2.16 9.42 -13.82
CA PRO A 298 -3.03 8.53 -14.59
C PRO A 298 -2.79 8.60 -16.10
N PHE A 299 -2.56 9.82 -16.63
CA PHE A 299 -2.25 10.00 -18.05
C PHE A 299 -0.97 9.26 -18.45
N ILE A 300 0.13 9.45 -17.71
CA ILE A 300 1.41 8.83 -18.04
C ILE A 300 1.32 7.30 -17.93
N LEU A 301 0.68 6.76 -16.89
CA LEU A 301 0.52 5.31 -16.76
C LEU A 301 -0.28 4.70 -17.93
N SER A 302 -1.31 5.41 -18.40
CA SER A 302 -2.06 5.01 -19.59
C SER A 302 -1.19 5.03 -20.86
N ALA A 303 -0.45 6.12 -21.08
CA ALA A 303 0.46 6.25 -22.23
C ALA A 303 1.56 5.19 -22.21
N VAL A 304 2.17 4.94 -21.04
CA VAL A 304 3.18 3.89 -20.83
C VAL A 304 2.60 2.51 -21.14
N SER A 305 1.35 2.21 -20.75
CA SER A 305 0.68 0.95 -21.09
C SER A 305 0.49 0.79 -22.60
N GLN A 306 0.07 1.84 -23.30
CA GLN A 306 -0.09 1.83 -24.75
C GLN A 306 1.25 1.63 -25.48
N LEU A 307 2.27 2.40 -25.11
CA LEU A 307 3.60 2.36 -25.72
C LEU A 307 4.30 1.02 -25.51
N THR A 308 4.05 0.36 -24.37
CA THR A 308 4.60 -0.97 -24.05
C THR A 308 3.70 -2.14 -24.46
N ARG A 309 2.61 -1.86 -25.18
CA ARG A 309 1.62 -2.86 -25.64
C ARG A 309 1.10 -3.75 -24.51
N GLY A 310 0.84 -3.15 -23.34
CA GLY A 310 0.28 -3.83 -22.17
C GLY A 310 1.31 -4.44 -21.21
N LYS A 311 2.59 -4.58 -21.59
CA LYS A 311 3.61 -5.17 -20.71
C LYS A 311 3.76 -4.44 -19.37
N SER A 312 3.70 -3.11 -19.37
CA SER A 312 3.77 -2.34 -18.12
C SER A 312 2.55 -2.56 -17.21
N LEU A 313 1.39 -2.91 -17.76
CA LEU A 313 0.23 -3.28 -16.94
C LEU A 313 0.45 -4.64 -16.27
N GLU A 314 0.99 -5.62 -16.99
CA GLU A 314 1.37 -6.93 -16.44
C GLU A 314 2.40 -6.77 -15.31
N SER A 315 3.45 -5.97 -15.53
CA SER A 315 4.43 -5.63 -14.50
C SER A 315 3.79 -4.95 -13.30
N ASN A 316 2.86 -3.99 -13.51
CA ASN A 316 2.15 -3.30 -12.43
C ASN A 316 1.26 -4.25 -11.60
N MET A 317 0.59 -5.20 -12.24
CA MET A 317 -0.17 -6.23 -11.55
C MET A 317 0.73 -7.19 -10.77
N ALA A 318 1.87 -7.58 -11.33
CA ALA A 318 2.80 -8.47 -10.68
C ALA A 318 3.48 -7.84 -9.45
N LEU A 319 3.88 -6.58 -9.56
CA LEU A 319 4.55 -5.87 -8.46
C LEU A 319 3.61 -5.65 -7.28
N ILE A 320 2.33 -5.28 -7.48
CA ILE A 320 1.41 -5.08 -6.36
C ILE A 320 1.10 -6.41 -5.65
N LYS A 321 0.96 -7.51 -6.40
CA LYS A 321 0.79 -8.85 -5.84
C LYS A 321 2.00 -9.25 -4.99
N ASN A 322 3.22 -8.96 -5.47
CA ASN A 322 4.44 -9.21 -4.70
C ASN A 322 4.52 -8.35 -3.43
N ASN A 323 4.20 -7.06 -3.53
CA ASN A 323 4.22 -6.14 -2.39
C ASN A 323 3.20 -6.55 -1.33
N ALA A 324 2.01 -6.98 -1.73
CA ALA A 324 0.97 -7.48 -0.84
C ALA A 324 1.40 -8.75 -0.09
N ARG A 325 2.07 -9.67 -0.78
CA ARG A 325 2.66 -10.87 -0.16
C ARG A 325 3.70 -10.48 0.91
N VAL A 326 4.67 -9.64 0.55
CA VAL A 326 5.73 -9.19 1.49
C VAL A 326 5.13 -8.43 2.66
N ALA A 327 4.15 -7.55 2.43
CA ALA A 327 3.46 -6.83 3.50
C ALA A 327 2.75 -7.77 4.48
N ALA A 328 2.09 -8.82 3.98
CA ALA A 328 1.43 -9.80 4.82
C ALA A 328 2.43 -10.64 5.63
N GLU A 329 3.55 -11.06 5.03
CA GLU A 329 4.65 -11.74 5.74
C GLU A 329 5.20 -10.86 6.89
N ILE A 330 5.41 -9.56 6.63
CA ILE A 330 5.86 -8.60 7.65
C ILE A 330 4.81 -8.44 8.76
N ALA A 331 3.52 -8.36 8.40
CA ALA A 331 2.43 -8.22 9.36
C ALA A 331 2.32 -9.44 10.30
N VAL A 332 2.47 -10.65 9.77
CA VAL A 332 2.49 -11.89 10.56
C VAL A 332 3.71 -11.95 11.48
N GLU A 333 4.90 -11.62 10.99
CA GLU A 333 6.10 -11.57 11.82
C GLU A 333 6.01 -10.49 12.92
N LEU A 334 5.40 -9.34 12.61
CA LEU A 334 5.16 -8.29 13.61
C LEU A 334 4.21 -8.78 14.71
N ALA A 335 3.13 -9.48 14.35
CA ALA A 335 2.21 -10.09 15.30
C ALA A 335 2.94 -11.12 16.19
N ARG A 336 3.79 -11.95 15.59
CA ARG A 336 4.59 -12.95 16.30
C ARG A 336 5.53 -12.31 17.33
N ILE A 337 6.25 -11.25 16.93
CA ILE A 337 7.17 -10.50 17.81
C ILE A 337 6.42 -9.89 18.99
N GLU A 338 5.29 -9.22 18.75
CA GLU A 338 4.57 -8.51 19.81
C GLU A 338 3.77 -9.44 20.74
N ASN A 339 3.40 -10.64 20.26
CA ASN A 339 2.75 -11.66 21.09
C ASN A 339 3.76 -12.56 21.84
N GLY A 340 5.06 -12.27 21.76
CA GLY A 340 6.09 -13.00 22.52
C GLY A 340 6.38 -14.43 22.02
N SER A 341 5.94 -14.79 20.82
CA SER A 341 6.17 -16.12 20.25
C SER A 341 7.56 -16.18 19.59
N SER A 342 8.57 -16.63 20.32
CA SER A 342 9.99 -16.58 19.91
C SER A 342 10.42 -17.60 18.84
N THR A 343 9.51 -18.34 18.20
CA THR A 343 9.87 -19.37 17.22
C THR A 343 9.77 -18.86 15.77
N PRO A 344 10.87 -18.74 15.01
CA PRO A 344 10.81 -18.42 13.58
C PRO A 344 10.17 -19.57 12.80
N VAL A 345 9.28 -19.26 11.84
CA VAL A 345 8.79 -20.24 10.87
C VAL A 345 9.83 -20.38 9.76
N ASN A 346 10.65 -21.43 9.82
CA ASN A 346 11.56 -21.76 8.72
C ASN A 346 10.76 -22.32 7.53
N HIS A 347 10.54 -21.49 6.51
CA HIS A 347 10.14 -21.96 5.19
C HIS A 347 11.36 -22.51 4.44
N SER A 348 11.80 -23.72 4.82
CA SER A 348 12.71 -24.52 4.00
C SER A 348 12.22 -25.96 3.98
N ASN A 349 11.33 -26.26 3.03
CA ASN A 349 11.17 -27.61 2.53
C ASN A 349 10.76 -27.53 1.07
N ASN A 350 11.75 -27.62 0.18
CA ASN A 350 11.55 -28.16 -1.15
C ASN A 350 12.78 -28.96 -1.59
N ALA A 351 12.55 -30.26 -1.69
CA ALA A 351 13.15 -31.24 -2.60
C ALA A 351 14.69 -31.35 -2.66
N LYS A 352 15.23 -32.28 -1.87
CA LYS A 352 16.25 -33.20 -2.40
C LYS A 352 15.57 -34.53 -2.70
N VAL A 353 15.44 -34.81 -3.99
CA VAL A 353 15.11 -36.15 -4.50
C VAL A 353 16.39 -36.97 -4.35
N ASP A 354 16.31 -38.03 -3.56
CA ASP A 354 17.36 -39.03 -3.42
C ASP A 354 17.59 -39.74 -4.76
N ALA A 355 18.77 -39.57 -5.31
CA ALA A 355 19.32 -40.41 -6.36
C ALA A 355 20.69 -40.91 -5.90
N ASN A 356 20.74 -42.16 -5.44
CA ASN A 356 21.80 -43.14 -5.68
C ASN A 356 21.75 -44.27 -4.64
N GLY A 357 20.89 -45.26 -4.91
CA GLY A 357 20.99 -46.60 -4.36
C GLY A 357 21.12 -47.58 -5.51
N VAL A 358 22.33 -47.82 -6.01
CA VAL A 358 22.62 -48.94 -6.92
C VAL A 358 23.51 -49.91 -6.14
N GLY A 359 22.92 -51.04 -5.78
CA GLY A 359 23.60 -52.15 -5.13
C GLY A 359 24.58 -52.84 -6.07
N ALA A 360 25.71 -53.27 -5.50
CA ALA A 360 26.62 -54.22 -6.11
C ALA A 360 26.06 -55.65 -5.98
N PRO A 361 26.26 -56.54 -6.97
CA PRO A 361 25.68 -57.88 -6.97
C PRO A 361 26.55 -58.88 -6.19
N VAL A 362 25.87 -59.93 -5.73
CA VAL A 362 26.47 -61.14 -5.17
C VAL A 362 26.96 -62.01 -6.32
N SER A 363 28.28 -62.22 -6.41
CA SER A 363 29.05 -63.42 -6.86
C SER A 363 30.43 -62.99 -7.35
#